data_AF-A0A0B6ZPX2-F1
#
_entry.id   AF-A0A0B6ZPX2-F1
#
_cell.length_a   1.000
_cell.length_b   1.000
_cell.length_c   1.000
_cell.angle_alpha   90.00
_cell.angle_beta   90.00
_cell.angle_gamma   90.00
#
_symmetry.space_group_name_H-M   'P 1'
#
loop_
_entity.id
_entity.type
_entity.pdbx_description
1 polymer ?
#
loop_
_entity_poly.entity_id
_entity_poly.type
_entity_poly.pdbx_seq_one_letter_code
_entity_poly.pdbx_strand_id
1 'polypeptide(L)'
;DDFVPKFELQHSGFLWKDVTNDIFTAIKELFEAAVSQPPPRGICHSPQSRAMYGVDLLLAWETSPTGQKIIQPKICEVNFAPDCTRACKYHPSFANDVFSVLFLDETQDRRVVAL
;
A
#
# COMPACT_ATOMS: atom_id res chain seq x y z
N ASP A 1 2.22 18.11 -3.99
CA ASP A 1 3.56 18.19 -3.38
C ASP A 1 3.60 18.87 -2.01
N ASP A 2 2.50 19.44 -1.51
CA ASP A 2 2.49 20.09 -0.17
C ASP A 2 2.10 19.18 0.99
N PHE A 3 1.68 17.94 0.72
CA PHE A 3 1.11 17.08 1.77
C PHE A 3 2.14 16.78 2.87
N VAL A 4 3.33 16.29 2.49
CA VAL A 4 4.36 15.88 3.44
C VAL A 4 4.81 17.04 4.34
N PRO A 5 5.20 18.21 3.81
CA PRO A 5 5.58 19.34 4.66
C PRO A 5 4.46 19.80 5.60
N LYS A 6 3.20 19.80 5.14
CA LYS A 6 2.05 20.21 5.98
C LYS A 6 1.74 19.19 7.07
N PHE A 7 1.82 17.89 6.74
CA PHE A 7 1.63 16.81 7.69
C PHE A 7 2.66 16.87 8.82
N GLU A 8 3.95 16.98 8.48
CA GLU A 8 5.03 16.98 9.46
C GLU A 8 5.03 18.26 10.32
N LEU A 9 4.61 19.39 9.75
CA LEU A 9 4.37 20.62 10.50
C LEU A 9 3.23 20.47 11.52
N GLN A 10 2.10 19.88 11.09
CA GLN A 10 0.92 19.67 11.94
C GLN A 10 1.14 18.61 13.03
N HIS A 11 1.98 17.62 12.75
CA HIS A 11 2.26 16.47 13.61
C HIS A 11 3.74 16.39 13.97
N SER A 12 4.25 17.41 14.65
CA SER A 12 5.65 17.50 15.05
C SER A 12 6.10 16.23 15.80
N GLY A 13 7.22 15.65 15.36
CA GLY A 13 7.75 14.39 15.88
C GLY A 13 7.34 13.13 15.11
N PHE A 14 6.44 13.24 14.12
CA PHE A 14 6.07 12.15 13.22
C PHE A 14 6.48 12.49 11.79
N LEU A 15 7.37 11.70 11.20
CA LEU A 15 7.77 11.86 9.80
C LEU A 15 6.85 11.04 8.91
N TRP A 16 6.42 11.62 7.78
CA TRP A 16 5.51 10.92 6.87
C TRP A 16 6.14 9.65 6.28
N LYS A 17 7.46 9.67 6.07
CA LYS A 17 8.20 8.50 5.57
C LYS A 17 8.06 7.29 6.52
N ASP A 18 8.02 7.52 7.83
CA ASP A 18 7.94 6.45 8.82
C ASP A 18 6.52 5.86 8.82
N VAL A 19 5.49 6.72 8.76
CA VAL A 19 4.10 6.29 8.57
C VAL A 19 3.91 5.52 7.27
N THR A 20 4.59 5.95 6.19
CA THR A 20 4.55 5.26 4.89
C THR A 20 5.18 3.86 4.99
N ASN A 21 6.30 3.73 5.71
CA ASN A 21 6.93 2.43 5.96
C ASN A 21 6.02 1.50 6.77
N ASP A 22 5.31 2.02 7.77
CA ASP A 22 4.33 1.24 8.54
C ASP A 22 3.15 0.79 7.66
N ILE A 23 2.66 1.65 6.75
CA ILE A 23 1.62 1.30 5.76
C ILE A 23 2.10 0.15 4.88
N PHE A 24 3.31 0.26 4.34
CA PHE A 24 3.92 -0.76 3.50
C PHE A 24 4.10 -2.09 4.23
N THR A 25 4.52 -2.04 5.49
CA THR A 25 4.65 -3.22 6.34
C THR A 25 3.29 -3.90 6.55
N ALA A 26 2.24 -3.14 6.88
CA ALA A 26 0.89 -3.69 7.05
C ALA A 26 0.34 -4.34 5.76
N ILE A 27 0.57 -3.73 4.59
CA ILE A 27 0.16 -4.31 3.29
C ILE A 27 0.92 -5.61 3.00
N LYS A 28 2.23 -5.64 3.28
CA LYS A 28 3.05 -6.85 3.12
C LYS A 28 2.54 -7.99 4.00
N GLU A 29 2.38 -7.74 5.30
CA GLU A 29 1.89 -8.73 6.27
C GLU A 29 0.49 -9.25 5.92
N LEU A 30 -0.39 -8.38 5.41
CA LEU A 30 -1.70 -8.77 4.89
C LEU A 30 -1.58 -9.83 3.80
N PHE A 31 -0.74 -9.61 2.78
CA PHE A 31 -0.59 -10.55 1.67
C PHE A 31 0.17 -11.81 2.09
N GLU A 32 1.16 -11.72 2.96
CA GLU A 32 1.83 -12.88 3.57
C GLU A 32 0.83 -13.77 4.32
N ALA A 33 -0.07 -13.16 5.11
CA ALA A 33 -1.15 -13.89 5.77
C ALA A 33 -2.13 -14.50 4.77
N ALA A 34 -2.51 -13.77 3.71
CA ALA A 34 -3.45 -14.24 2.70
C ALA A 34 -2.91 -15.45 1.91
N VAL A 35 -1.60 -15.56 1.71
CA VAL A 35 -0.97 -16.71 1.02
C VAL A 35 -0.54 -17.83 1.96
N SER A 36 -0.70 -17.68 3.28
CA SER A 36 -0.26 -18.65 4.29
C SER A 36 -1.07 -19.95 4.31
N GLN A 37 -2.24 -19.98 3.65
CA GLN A 37 -3.14 -21.12 3.60
C GLN A 37 -3.50 -21.47 2.16
N PRO A 38 -3.72 -22.76 1.84
CA PRO A 38 -4.18 -23.13 0.51
C PRO A 38 -5.63 -22.65 0.26
N PRO A 39 -6.04 -22.57 -1.02
CA PRO A 39 -7.45 -22.38 -1.37
C PRO A 39 -8.33 -23.46 -0.74
N PRO A 40 -9.57 -23.12 -0.31
CA PRO A 40 -10.26 -21.85 -0.51
C PRO A 40 -10.00 -20.80 0.60
N ARG A 41 -9.17 -21.11 1.60
CA ARG A 41 -8.95 -20.21 2.76
C ARG A 41 -7.94 -19.10 2.49
N GLY A 42 -7.00 -19.34 1.58
CA GLY A 42 -6.02 -18.36 1.16
C GLY A 42 -5.89 -18.26 -0.36
N ILE A 43 -4.99 -17.38 -0.78
CA ILE A 43 -4.68 -17.10 -2.18
C ILE A 43 -3.44 -17.91 -2.56
N CYS A 44 -3.46 -18.58 -3.71
CA CYS A 44 -2.30 -19.32 -4.20
C CYS A 44 -1.61 -18.64 -5.38
N HIS A 45 -0.32 -18.94 -5.53
CA HIS A 45 0.44 -18.55 -6.71
C HIS A 45 -0.05 -19.31 -7.95
N SER A 46 -0.21 -18.58 -9.05
CA SER A 46 -0.49 -19.12 -10.38
C SER A 46 0.37 -18.37 -11.40
N PRO A 47 1.24 -19.07 -12.17
CA PRO A 47 2.11 -18.42 -13.15
C PRO A 47 1.34 -17.61 -14.20
N GLN A 48 0.11 -18.02 -14.51
CA GLN A 48 -0.77 -17.42 -15.51
C GLN A 48 -1.63 -16.28 -14.94
N SER A 49 -1.48 -15.96 -13.65
CA SER A 49 -2.31 -14.97 -12.97
C SER A 49 -1.50 -13.76 -12.55
N ARG A 50 -2.14 -12.59 -12.65
CA ARG A 50 -1.71 -11.30 -12.11
C ARG A 50 -2.94 -10.62 -11.53
N ALA A 51 -2.75 -9.83 -10.47
CA ALA A 51 -3.86 -9.17 -9.80
C ALA A 51 -3.44 -7.77 -9.35
N MET A 52 -4.39 -6.85 -9.44
CA MET A 52 -4.28 -5.51 -8.88
C MET A 52 -5.34 -5.35 -7.81
N TYR A 53 -4.92 -4.89 -6.64
CA TYR A 53 -5.78 -4.65 -5.49
C TYR A 53 -5.73 -3.18 -5.09
N GLY A 54 -6.89 -2.62 -4.76
CA GLY A 54 -6.99 -1.35 -4.05
C GLY A 54 -7.08 -1.64 -2.56
N VAL A 55 -6.22 -1.01 -1.76
CA VAL A 55 -6.26 -1.14 -0.29
C VAL A 55 -6.69 0.17 0.30
N ASP A 56 -7.84 0.16 0.97
CA ASP A 56 -8.31 1.31 1.74
C ASP A 56 -7.88 1.13 3.20
N LEU A 57 -7.30 2.18 3.76
CA LEU A 57 -6.81 2.19 5.13
C LEU A 57 -7.10 3.53 5.80
N LEU A 58 -7.16 3.49 7.13
CA LEU A 58 -7.22 4.66 7.98
C LEU A 58 -5.97 4.72 8.87
N LEU A 59 -5.63 5.94 9.29
CA LEU A 59 -4.56 6.18 10.25
C LEU A 59 -5.19 6.49 11.61
N ALA A 60 -4.82 5.73 12.63
CA ALA A 60 -5.31 5.89 13.99
C ALA A 60 -4.18 6.29 14.93
N TRP A 61 -4.49 7.16 15.89
CA TRP A 61 -3.59 7.39 17.03
C TRP A 61 -3.72 6.23 18.01
N GLU A 62 -2.60 5.63 18.37
CA GLU A 62 -2.53 4.52 19.32
C GLU A 62 -1.39 4.76 20.31
N THR A 63 -1.35 3.93 21.36
CA THR A 63 -0.24 3.89 22.32
C THR A 63 0.52 2.59 22.14
N SER A 64 1.83 2.67 21.86
CA SER A 64 2.70 1.51 21.73
C SER A 64 2.82 0.74 23.06
N PRO A 65 3.33 -0.50 23.04
CA PRO A 65 3.63 -1.25 24.27
C PRO A 65 4.61 -0.54 25.22
N THR A 66 5.43 0.38 24.69
CA THR A 66 6.38 1.20 25.47
C THR A 66 5.76 2.49 26.00
N GLY A 67 4.46 2.72 25.78
CA GLY A 67 3.75 3.92 26.22
C GLY A 67 3.89 5.14 25.30
N GLN A 68 4.49 4.97 24.11
CA GLN A 68 4.68 6.06 23.16
C GLN A 68 3.47 6.21 22.25
N LYS A 69 3.12 7.45 21.91
CA LYS A 69 2.08 7.73 20.91
C LYS A 69 2.58 7.35 19.52
N ILE A 70 1.79 6.60 18.76
CA ILE A 70 2.11 6.15 17.41
C ILE A 70 0.94 6.42 16.45
N ILE A 71 1.24 6.44 15.15
CA ILE A 71 0.24 6.45 14.08
C ILE A 71 0.17 5.03 13.52
N GLN A 72 -0.91 4.32 13.81
CA GLN A 72 -1.10 2.94 13.37
C GLN A 72 -1.95 2.90 12.09
N PRO A 73 -1.45 2.32 10.99
CA PRO A 73 -2.27 1.98 9.84
C PRO A 73 -3.28 0.88 10.21
N LYS A 74 -4.54 1.07 9.82
CA LYS A 74 -5.63 0.13 9.98
C LYS A 74 -6.22 -0.17 8.59
N ILE A 75 -6.02 -1.39 8.10
CA ILE A 75 -6.59 -1.83 6.82
C ILE A 75 -8.10 -2.00 7.00
N CYS A 76 -8.89 -1.37 6.12
CA CYS A 76 -10.34 -1.39 6.16
C CYS A 76 -10.90 -2.39 5.14
N GLU A 77 -10.45 -2.30 3.89
CA GLU A 77 -10.91 -3.18 2.81
C GLU A 77 -9.83 -3.38 1.75
N VAL A 78 -9.97 -4.48 1.01
CA VAL A 78 -9.10 -4.87 -0.09
C VAL A 78 -9.97 -5.26 -1.27
N ASN A 79 -9.96 -4.43 -2.30
CA ASN A 79 -10.81 -4.58 -3.47
C ASN A 79 -10.02 -5.15 -4.65
N PHE A 80 -10.45 -6.30 -5.18
CA PHE A 80 -9.91 -6.83 -6.43
C PHE A 80 -10.44 -6.02 -7.62
N ALA A 81 -9.56 -5.66 -8.56
CA ALA A 81 -9.88 -4.82 -9.72
C ALA A 81 -10.52 -3.47 -9.33
N PRO A 82 -9.80 -2.61 -8.58
CA PRO A 82 -10.33 -1.33 -8.11
C PRO A 82 -10.61 -0.36 -9.27
N ASP A 83 -11.51 0.60 -9.06
CA ASP A 83 -11.67 1.74 -9.97
C ASP A 83 -10.44 2.66 -9.93
N CYS A 84 -9.75 2.78 -11.06
CA CYS A 84 -8.55 3.59 -11.19
C CYS A 84 -8.79 4.96 -11.86
N THR A 85 -10.03 5.35 -12.11
CA THR A 85 -10.36 6.63 -12.78
C THR A 85 -9.65 7.82 -12.12
N ARG A 86 -9.68 7.88 -10.78
CA ARG A 86 -9.03 8.94 -10.02
C ARG A 86 -7.50 8.86 -10.10
N ALA A 87 -6.93 7.66 -10.05
CA ALA A 87 -5.48 7.47 -10.16
C ALA A 87 -4.96 7.93 -11.52
N CYS A 88 -5.63 7.54 -12.62
CA CYS A 88 -5.31 7.98 -13.97
C CYS A 88 -5.42 9.50 -14.16
N LYS A 89 -6.37 10.15 -13.46
CA LYS A 89 -6.52 11.62 -13.49
C LYS A 89 -5.32 12.35 -12.87
N TYR A 90 -4.81 11.86 -11.73
CA TYR A 90 -3.68 12.51 -11.02
C TYR A 90 -2.31 12.01 -11.47
N HIS A 91 -2.24 10.81 -12.06
CA HIS A 91 -1.03 10.17 -12.52
C HIS A 91 -1.26 9.66 -13.94
N PRO A 92 -0.98 10.48 -14.98
CA PRO A 92 -1.23 10.10 -16.38
C PRO A 92 -0.51 8.83 -16.83
N SER A 93 0.64 8.50 -16.21
CA SER A 93 1.40 7.26 -16.48
C SER A 93 0.87 6.03 -15.74
N PHE A 94 -0.12 6.17 -14.84
CA PHE A 94 -0.52 5.13 -13.89
C PHE A 94 -0.80 3.78 -14.56
N ALA A 95 -1.62 3.76 -15.60
CA ALA A 95 -1.94 2.52 -16.31
C ALA A 95 -0.67 1.89 -16.92
N ASN A 96 0.19 2.70 -17.54
CA ASN A 96 1.45 2.19 -18.12
C ASN A 96 2.37 1.61 -17.04
N ASP A 97 2.50 2.29 -15.91
CA ASP A 97 3.35 1.85 -14.80
C ASP A 97 2.85 0.52 -14.20
N VAL A 98 1.53 0.35 -14.05
CA VAL A 98 0.92 -0.91 -13.62
C VAL A 98 1.19 -2.04 -14.62
N PHE A 99 0.98 -1.80 -15.91
CA PHE A 99 1.19 -2.84 -16.93
C PHE A 99 2.66 -3.23 -17.08
N SER A 100 3.58 -2.26 -16.99
CA SER A 100 5.03 -2.53 -16.98
C SER A 100 5.41 -3.49 -15.86
N VAL A 101 4.88 -3.31 -14.65
CA VAL A 101 5.20 -4.20 -13.54
C VAL A 101 4.49 -5.55 -13.66
N LEU A 102 3.18 -5.57 -13.96
CA LEU A 102 2.42 -6.82 -13.96
C LEU A 102 2.84 -7.78 -15.09
N PHE A 103 3.25 -7.26 -16.24
CA PHE A 103 3.46 -8.07 -17.45
C PHE A 103 4.88 -8.06 -18.00
N LEU A 104 5.69 -7.04 -17.69
CA LEU A 104 7.06 -6.91 -18.23
C LEU A 104 8.13 -7.05 -17.14
N ASP A 105 7.73 -7.14 -15.86
CA ASP A 105 8.64 -7.14 -14.70
C ASP A 105 9.56 -5.90 -14.66
N GLU A 106 9.11 -4.77 -15.23
CA GLU A 106 9.86 -3.52 -15.35
C GLU A 106 9.46 -2.51 -14.26
N THR A 107 10.36 -2.24 -13.31
CA THR A 107 10.15 -1.27 -12.23
C THR A 107 10.96 0.04 -12.38
N GLN A 108 11.94 0.06 -13.28
CA GLN A 108 12.80 1.22 -13.49
C GLN A 108 12.03 2.42 -14.01
N ASP A 109 12.25 3.59 -13.39
CA ASP A 109 11.58 4.86 -13.70
C ASP A 109 10.05 4.81 -13.59
N ARG A 110 9.50 3.82 -12.87
CA ARG A 110 8.06 3.68 -12.58
C ARG A 110 7.74 4.16 -11.17
N ARG A 111 6.50 4.63 -10.96
CA ARG A 111 6.00 5.03 -9.63
C ARG A 111 5.60 3.81 -8.79
N VAL A 112 6.56 2.94 -8.52
CA VAL A 112 6.34 1.67 -7.82
C VAL A 112 7.39 1.47 -6.74
N VAL A 113 7.01 0.77 -5.67
CA VAL A 113 7.89 0.40 -4.56
C VAL A 113 7.85 -1.12 -4.44
N ALA A 114 9.02 -1.76 -4.41
CA ALA A 114 9.14 -3.17 -4.08
C ALA A 114 9.16 -3.34 -2.55
N LEU A 115 8.27 -4.20 -2.03
CA LEU A 115 8.07 -4.48 -0.60
C LEU A 115 8.75 -5.77 -0.15
#